data_AF-A0A183B9J6-F1
#
_entry.id   AF-A0A183B9J6-F1
#
_cell.length_a   1.000
_cell.length_b   1.000
_cell.length_c   1.000
_cell.angle_alpha   90.00
_cell.angle_beta   90.00
_cell.angle_gamma   90.00
#
_symmetry.space_group_name_H-M   'P 1'
#
loop_
_entity.id
_entity.type
_entity.pdbx_description
1 polymer ?
#
loop_
_entity_poly.entity_id
_entity_poly.type
_entity_poly.pdbx_seq_one_letter_code
_entity_poly.pdbx_strand_id
1 'polypeptide(L)'
;MNHITTRPSSLTISTVNGTKATSVDQANVTLVSLDNGERVEVTEAFTIADLPMRAVESIKELATCWPHVRDLCFEEADSSEVDLLIGFDEAHWVLDQRLVGRKEPYTARTIFEWTLFGSSHAANRKRLSVNFTTTTANNDTIEQALQRMYDMT
;
A
#
# COMPACT_ATOMS: atom_id res chain seq x y z
N MET A 1 14.51 1.15 -18.24
CA MET A 1 14.14 2.26 -17.35
C MET A 1 13.25 3.20 -18.16
N ASN A 2 11.95 3.23 -17.88
CA ASN A 2 11.03 4.11 -18.62
C ASN A 2 11.28 5.54 -18.16
N HIS A 3 11.56 6.46 -19.09
CA HIS A 3 11.74 7.88 -18.77
C HIS A 3 10.39 8.49 -18.41
N ILE A 4 10.03 8.44 -17.12
CA ILE A 4 8.88 9.18 -16.59
C ILE A 4 9.28 10.65 -16.57
N THR A 5 8.55 11.48 -17.31
CA THR A 5 8.76 12.94 -17.28
C THR A 5 8.09 13.49 -16.04
N THR A 6 8.88 14.11 -15.17
CA THR A 6 8.37 14.71 -13.94
C THR A 6 8.41 16.24 -14.01
N ARG A 7 7.59 16.88 -13.19
CA ARG A 7 7.59 18.34 -12.98
C ARG A 7 7.67 18.63 -11.48
N PRO A 8 8.55 19.53 -11.04
CA PRO A 8 8.60 19.96 -9.63
C PRO A 8 7.25 20.48 -9.14
N SER A 9 6.86 20.03 -7.95
CA SER A 9 5.60 20.36 -7.29
C SER A 9 5.78 20.39 -5.75
N SER A 10 4.70 20.72 -5.04
CA SER A 10 4.66 20.64 -3.58
C SER A 10 3.36 20.02 -3.11
N LEU A 11 3.46 19.13 -2.12
CA LEU A 11 2.32 18.47 -1.50
C LEU A 11 2.23 18.91 -0.05
N THR A 12 1.06 19.39 0.35
CA THR A 12 0.76 19.67 1.75
C THR A 12 0.04 18.48 2.35
N ILE A 13 0.70 17.77 3.26
CA ILE A 13 0.14 16.62 3.96
C ILE A 13 -0.30 17.08 5.34
N SER A 14 -1.60 16.98 5.59
CA SER A 14 -2.20 17.26 6.90
C SER A 14 -2.50 15.94 7.60
N THR A 15 -1.94 15.78 8.80
CA THR A 15 -2.20 14.65 9.69
C THR A 15 -2.74 15.16 11.02
N VAL A 16 -3.20 14.26 11.88
CA VAL A 16 -3.60 14.62 13.26
C VAL A 16 -2.49 15.29 14.06
N ASN A 17 -1.21 15.09 13.67
CA ASN A 17 -0.05 15.67 14.33
C ASN A 17 0.37 17.01 13.72
N GLY A 18 -0.39 17.55 12.77
CA GLY A 18 -0.12 18.82 12.11
C GLY A 18 0.03 18.71 10.59
N THR A 19 0.36 19.85 9.99
CA THR A 19 0.46 20.01 8.54
C THR A 19 1.91 20.21 8.13
N LYS A 20 2.36 19.47 7.10
CA LYS A 20 3.70 19.58 6.55
C LYS A 20 3.65 19.72 5.03
N ALA A 21 4.31 20.74 4.51
CA ALA A 21 4.59 20.86 3.08
C ALA A 21 5.86 20.06 2.74
N THR A 22 5.81 19.27 1.67
CA THR A 22 6.93 18.47 1.16
C THR A 22 7.10 18.76 -0.33
N SER A 23 8.33 19.04 -0.75
CA SER A 23 8.67 19.12 -2.17
C SER A 23 8.58 17.72 -2.79
N VAL A 24 7.85 17.61 -3.88
CA VAL A 24 7.62 16.35 -4.59
C VAL A 24 7.72 16.62 -6.08
N ASP A 25 7.93 15.58 -6.85
CA ASP A 25 7.81 15.67 -8.30
C ASP A 25 6.47 15.09 -8.71
N GLN A 26 5.79 15.76 -9.64
CA GLN A 26 4.51 15.32 -10.18
C GLN A 26 4.72 14.70 -11.56
N ALA A 27 4.07 13.57 -11.83
CA ALA A 27 4.15 12.86 -13.08
C ALA A 27 2.79 12.31 -13.50
N ASN A 28 2.64 12.09 -14.81
CA ASN A 28 1.57 11.25 -15.33
C ASN A 28 2.15 9.88 -15.58
N VAL A 29 1.49 8.84 -15.04
CA VAL A 29 1.93 7.46 -15.18
C VAL A 29 0.81 6.61 -15.74
N THR A 30 1.15 5.70 -16.63
CA THR A 30 0.22 4.67 -17.11
C THR A 30 0.61 3.36 -16.45
N LEU A 31 -0.31 2.82 -15.66
CA LEU A 31 -0.19 1.49 -15.09
C LEU A 31 -0.77 0.50 -16.09
N VAL A 32 -0.07 -0.61 -16.32
CA VAL A 32 -0.49 -1.67 -17.23
C VAL A 32 -0.47 -3.00 -16.48
N SER A 33 -1.44 -3.86 -16.77
CA SER A 33 -1.41 -5.23 -16.29
C SER A 33 -0.21 -5.98 -16.91
N LEU A 34 0.20 -7.08 -16.27
CA LEU A 34 1.35 -7.88 -16.72
C LEU A 34 1.14 -8.51 -18.09
N ASP A 35 -0.11 -8.81 -18.45
CA ASP A 35 -0.51 -9.32 -19.76
C ASP A 35 -0.81 -8.21 -20.79
N ASN A 36 -0.62 -6.94 -20.41
CA ASN A 36 -0.93 -5.75 -21.19
C ASN A 36 -2.41 -5.62 -21.61
N GLY A 37 -3.33 -6.38 -21.01
CA GLY A 37 -4.76 -6.36 -21.32
C GLY A 37 -5.50 -5.15 -20.75
N GLU A 38 -5.10 -4.68 -19.58
CA GLU A 38 -5.72 -3.57 -18.86
C GLU A 38 -4.74 -2.41 -18.67
N ARG A 39 -5.27 -1.17 -18.65
CA ARG A 39 -4.49 0.03 -18.37
C ARG A 39 -5.25 1.04 -17.55
N VAL A 40 -4.55 1.71 -16.64
CA VAL A 40 -5.06 2.84 -15.86
C VAL A 40 -4.14 4.02 -16.03
N GLU A 41 -4.71 5.14 -16.44
CA GLU A 41 -4.01 6.42 -16.51
C GLU A 41 -4.12 7.12 -15.16
N VAL A 42 -2.98 7.34 -14.51
CA VAL A 42 -2.90 8.10 -13.26
C VAL A 42 -2.33 9.46 -13.61
N THR A 43 -3.22 10.44 -13.66
CA THR A 43 -2.84 11.85 -13.72
C THR A 43 -2.46 12.31 -12.31
N GLU A 44 -1.40 13.10 -12.21
CA GLU A 44 -0.98 13.70 -10.93
C GLU A 44 -0.40 12.73 -9.88
N ALA A 45 0.30 11.67 -10.32
CA ALA A 45 1.10 10.87 -9.41
C ALA A 45 2.24 11.70 -8.82
N PHE A 46 2.53 11.49 -7.53
CA PHE A 46 3.65 12.13 -6.86
C PHE A 46 4.81 11.14 -6.67
N THR A 47 6.02 11.59 -6.97
CA THR A 47 7.24 10.83 -6.77
C THR A 47 8.06 11.44 -5.64
N ILE A 48 8.70 10.57 -4.87
CA ILE A 48 9.67 10.90 -3.82
C ILE A 48 10.96 10.12 -4.10
N ALA A 49 12.08 10.59 -3.54
CA ALA A 49 13.39 9.98 -3.79
C ALA A 49 13.44 8.51 -3.31
N ASP A 50 12.94 8.26 -2.10
CA ASP A 50 12.92 6.93 -1.50
C ASP A 50 11.60 6.72 -0.76
N LEU A 51 10.93 5.60 -1.05
CA LEU A 51 9.73 5.21 -0.31
C LEU A 51 10.17 4.60 1.03
N PRO A 52 9.65 5.07 2.19
CA PRO A 52 10.06 4.58 3.50
C PRO A 52 9.40 3.23 3.83
N MET A 53 9.56 2.24 2.95
CA MET A 53 9.01 0.90 3.06
C MET A 53 10.14 -0.12 3.15
N ARG A 54 9.88 -1.19 3.91
CA ARG A 54 10.81 -2.32 3.98
C ARG A 54 10.55 -3.24 2.81
N ALA A 55 11.59 -3.98 2.41
CA ALA A 55 11.43 -5.08 1.48
C ALA A 55 10.33 -6.04 1.95
N VAL A 56 9.52 -6.50 0.99
CA VAL A 56 8.39 -7.39 1.24
C VAL A 56 8.85 -8.84 1.07
N GLU A 57 8.31 -9.75 1.88
CA GLU A 57 8.52 -11.19 1.70
C GLU A 57 7.86 -11.69 0.40
N SER A 58 8.39 -12.78 -0.16
CA SER A 58 7.82 -13.43 -1.34
C SER A 58 6.37 -13.85 -1.07
N ILE A 59 5.44 -13.39 -1.93
CA ILE A 59 4.04 -13.81 -1.91
C ILE A 59 3.90 -15.29 -2.25
N LYS A 60 4.75 -15.84 -3.13
CA LYS A 60 4.78 -17.27 -3.45
C LYS A 60 5.17 -18.10 -2.23
N GLU A 61 6.22 -17.70 -1.50
CA GLU A 61 6.63 -18.37 -0.26
C GLU A 61 5.54 -18.30 0.80
N LEU A 62 4.94 -17.12 1.00
CA LEU A 62 3.83 -16.92 1.92
C LEU A 62 2.63 -17.81 1.55
N ALA A 63 2.24 -17.85 0.28
CA ALA A 63 1.13 -18.66 -0.21
C ALA A 63 1.28 -20.17 0.10
N THR A 64 2.52 -20.67 0.23
CA THR A 64 2.74 -22.08 0.61
C THR A 64 2.14 -22.44 1.98
N CYS A 65 1.99 -21.46 2.88
CA CYS A 65 1.40 -21.65 4.20
C CYS A 65 -0.11 -21.91 4.16
N TRP A 66 -0.80 -21.61 3.04
CA TRP A 66 -2.26 -21.67 2.94
C TRP A 66 -2.73 -22.57 1.80
N PRO A 67 -3.19 -23.80 2.10
CA PRO A 67 -3.60 -24.76 1.07
C PRO A 67 -4.64 -24.24 0.07
N HIS A 68 -5.54 -23.36 0.52
CA HIS A 68 -6.61 -22.77 -0.29
C HIS A 68 -6.15 -21.68 -1.27
N VAL A 69 -4.91 -21.24 -1.17
CA VAL A 69 -4.31 -20.22 -2.04
C VAL A 69 -3.29 -20.84 -3.00
N ARG A 70 -2.93 -22.12 -2.81
CA ARG A 70 -1.87 -22.79 -3.58
C ARG A 70 -2.17 -23.00 -5.06
N ASP A 71 -3.43 -22.95 -5.45
CA ASP A 71 -3.86 -23.08 -6.84
C ASP A 71 -3.81 -21.75 -7.60
N LEU A 72 -3.48 -20.65 -6.93
CA LEU A 72 -3.24 -19.36 -7.56
C LEU A 72 -1.78 -19.22 -8.00
N CYS A 73 -1.60 -18.70 -9.21
CA CYS A 73 -0.30 -18.22 -9.68
C CYS A 73 -0.14 -16.76 -9.27
N PHE A 74 0.84 -16.48 -8.43
CA PHE A 74 1.28 -15.12 -8.16
C PHE A 74 2.48 -14.80 -9.04
N GLU A 75 2.44 -13.68 -9.73
CA GLU A 75 3.63 -13.14 -10.37
C GLU A 75 4.41 -12.30 -9.36
N GLU A 76 5.74 -12.39 -9.42
CA GLU A 76 6.64 -11.66 -8.51
C GLU A 76 7.63 -10.82 -9.30
N ALA A 77 7.92 -9.63 -8.78
CA ALA A 77 8.99 -8.80 -9.30
C ALA A 77 10.36 -9.40 -8.95
N ASP A 78 11.36 -9.14 -9.78
CA ASP A 78 12.74 -9.57 -9.56
C ASP A 78 13.39 -8.89 -8.32
N SER A 79 12.80 -7.80 -7.85
CA SER A 79 13.22 -7.04 -6.68
C SER A 79 12.16 -7.05 -5.59
N SER A 80 12.60 -7.15 -4.34
CA SER A 80 11.76 -7.01 -3.15
C SER A 80 11.54 -5.55 -2.71
N GLU A 81 12.25 -4.60 -3.34
CA GLU A 81 12.12 -3.17 -3.07
C GLU A 81 10.79 -2.62 -3.62
N VAL A 82 10.18 -1.71 -2.87
CA VAL A 82 8.88 -1.14 -3.25
C VAL A 82 9.10 0.19 -3.96
N ASP A 83 8.91 0.17 -5.28
CA ASP A 83 9.09 1.35 -6.14
C ASP A 83 7.83 2.21 -6.30
N LEU A 84 6.65 1.61 -6.08
CA LEU A 84 5.36 2.25 -6.34
C LEU A 84 4.35 1.94 -5.22
N LEU A 85 3.74 3.00 -4.68
CA LEU A 85 2.60 2.90 -3.77
C LEU A 85 1.34 3.38 -4.48
N ILE A 86 0.36 2.50 -4.62
CA ILE A 86 -0.93 2.82 -5.23
C ILE A 86 -1.94 3.02 -4.11
N GLY A 87 -2.43 4.26 -3.94
CA GLY A 87 -3.51 4.61 -3.01
C GLY A 87 -4.83 4.96 -3.70
N PHE A 88 -4.93 4.70 -5.01
CA PHE A 88 -6.06 5.09 -5.83
C PHE A 88 -7.18 4.03 -5.80
N ASP A 89 -8.44 4.44 -5.63
CA ASP A 89 -9.56 3.51 -5.39
C ASP A 89 -9.82 2.58 -6.59
N GLU A 90 -9.79 3.10 -7.82
CA GLU A 90 -10.08 2.29 -9.02
C GLU A 90 -9.07 1.14 -9.22
N ALA A 91 -7.81 1.34 -8.78
CA ALA A 91 -6.79 0.31 -8.80
C ALA A 91 -7.11 -0.90 -7.89
N HIS A 92 -7.94 -0.67 -6.87
CA HIS A 92 -8.33 -1.67 -5.88
C HIS A 92 -9.69 -2.30 -6.19
N TRP A 93 -10.29 -1.98 -7.35
CA TRP A 93 -11.57 -2.58 -7.74
C TRP A 93 -11.44 -4.11 -7.84
N VAL A 94 -12.23 -4.81 -7.02
CA VAL A 94 -12.15 -6.27 -6.90
C VAL A 94 -12.94 -6.93 -8.02
N LEU A 95 -12.24 -7.66 -8.89
CA LEU A 95 -12.81 -8.44 -9.99
C LEU A 95 -13.22 -9.84 -9.54
N ASP A 96 -12.46 -10.45 -8.63
CA ASP A 96 -12.72 -11.77 -8.05
C ASP A 96 -12.16 -11.81 -6.62
N GLN A 97 -12.76 -12.60 -5.75
CA GLN A 97 -12.33 -12.76 -4.37
C GLN A 97 -12.47 -14.21 -3.90
N ARG A 98 -11.40 -14.75 -3.31
CA ARG A 98 -11.41 -16.08 -2.71
C ARG A 98 -11.36 -15.98 -1.20
N LEU A 99 -12.50 -16.27 -0.60
CA LEU A 99 -12.70 -16.29 0.85
C LEU A 99 -12.75 -17.73 1.35
N VAL A 100 -12.17 -17.99 2.52
CA VAL A 100 -12.28 -19.29 3.20
C VAL A 100 -13.05 -19.17 4.49
N GLY A 101 -12.64 -18.23 5.34
CA GLY A 101 -13.24 -18.05 6.65
C GLY A 101 -12.85 -16.71 7.27
N ARG A 102 -13.53 -16.35 8.36
CA ARG A 102 -13.18 -15.15 9.10
C ARG A 102 -11.79 -15.29 9.71
N LYS A 103 -10.99 -14.22 9.65
CA LYS A 103 -9.62 -14.13 10.20
C LYS A 103 -8.57 -14.99 9.48
N GLU A 104 -8.95 -15.66 8.40
CA GLU A 104 -8.01 -16.34 7.51
C GLU A 104 -7.53 -15.36 6.42
N PRO A 105 -6.29 -15.51 5.93
CA PRO A 105 -5.85 -14.81 4.75
C PRO A 105 -6.72 -15.15 3.54
N TYR A 106 -7.03 -14.13 2.76
CA TYR A 106 -7.86 -14.21 1.57
C TYR A 106 -7.16 -13.53 0.41
N THR A 107 -7.56 -13.86 -0.82
CA THR A 107 -7.04 -13.19 -2.01
C THR A 107 -8.13 -12.44 -2.73
N ALA A 108 -7.74 -11.32 -3.34
CA ALA A 108 -8.59 -10.58 -4.26
C ALA A 108 -7.83 -10.36 -5.56
N ARG A 109 -8.49 -10.55 -6.68
CA ARG A 109 -7.97 -10.23 -8.00
C ARG A 109 -8.44 -8.83 -8.37
N THR A 110 -7.50 -7.95 -8.68
CA THR A 110 -7.79 -6.65 -9.29
C THR A 110 -7.30 -6.67 -10.74
N ILE A 111 -7.32 -5.51 -11.40
CA ILE A 111 -6.66 -5.32 -12.69
C ILE A 111 -5.13 -5.51 -12.64
N PHE A 112 -4.54 -5.53 -11.44
CA PHE A 112 -3.11 -5.76 -11.20
C PHE A 112 -2.83 -7.16 -10.64
N GLU A 113 -3.65 -8.14 -11.02
CA GLU A 113 -3.54 -9.56 -10.61
C GLU A 113 -3.98 -9.86 -9.16
N TRP A 114 -3.66 -11.08 -8.72
CA TRP A 114 -4.00 -11.60 -7.40
C TRP A 114 -3.16 -10.97 -6.29
N THR A 115 -3.83 -10.33 -5.35
CA THR A 115 -3.24 -9.81 -4.11
C THR A 115 -3.65 -10.68 -2.91
N LEU A 116 -2.70 -10.98 -2.03
CA LEU A 116 -2.93 -11.70 -0.78
C LEU A 116 -3.11 -10.72 0.39
N PHE A 117 -4.24 -10.85 1.09
CA PHE A 117 -4.61 -10.06 2.24
C PHE A 117 -4.64 -10.91 3.50
N GLY A 118 -4.18 -10.35 4.62
CA GLY A 118 -4.30 -10.95 5.94
C GLY A 118 -2.97 -11.06 6.66
N SER A 119 -3.05 -11.37 7.96
CA SER A 119 -1.84 -11.61 8.76
C SER A 119 -1.26 -12.96 8.40
N SER A 120 0.03 -12.98 8.04
CA SER A 120 0.81 -14.21 8.14
C SER A 120 0.76 -14.68 9.60
N HIS A 121 0.10 -15.80 9.88
CA HIS A 121 0.16 -16.48 11.18
C HIS A 121 1.44 -17.32 11.26
N ALA A 122 2.56 -16.82 10.74
CA ALA A 122 3.85 -17.41 11.04
C ALA A 122 4.06 -17.23 12.56
N ALA A 123 4.05 -18.35 13.29
CA ALA A 123 3.96 -18.46 14.74
C ALA A 123 5.13 -17.83 15.55
N ASN A 124 5.91 -16.91 14.97
CA ASN A 124 7.07 -16.33 15.63
C ASN A 124 7.50 -14.93 15.15
N ARG A 125 6.59 -14.10 14.62
CA ARG A 125 6.94 -12.69 14.44
C ARG A 125 6.87 -11.96 15.78
N LYS A 126 8.01 -11.41 16.21
CA LYS A 126 8.06 -10.36 17.25
C LYS A 126 6.98 -9.34 16.93
N ARG A 127 6.12 -9.06 17.90
CA ARG A 127 5.08 -8.02 17.81
C ARG A 127 5.75 -6.70 17.44
N LEU A 128 5.69 -6.32 16.17
CA LEU A 128 6.25 -5.06 15.71
C LEU A 128 5.21 -3.98 15.99
N SER A 129 5.38 -3.25 17.09
CA SER A 129 4.65 -2.01 17.31
C SER A 129 5.35 -0.93 16.50
N VAL A 130 4.70 -0.47 15.43
CA VAL A 130 5.12 0.70 14.66
C VAL A 130 4.31 1.87 15.18
N ASN A 131 4.85 2.58 16.18
CA ASN A 131 4.28 3.86 16.63
C ASN A 131 4.88 4.96 15.75
N PHE A 132 4.24 5.30 14.62
CA PHE A 132 4.52 6.57 13.95
C PHE A 132 3.83 7.71 14.69
N THR A 133 4.33 8.00 15.88
CA THR A 133 3.98 9.18 16.65
C THR A 133 5.26 9.99 16.77
N THR A 134 5.49 10.90 15.83
CA THR A 134 6.45 11.97 16.07
C THR A 134 5.88 12.85 17.17
N THR A 135 6.27 12.59 18.41
CA THR A 135 6.02 13.48 19.54
C THR A 135 6.95 14.68 19.40
N THR A 136 6.72 15.54 18.41
CA THR A 136 7.24 16.90 18.49
C THR A 136 6.47 17.58 19.60
N ALA A 137 7.19 17.90 20.67
CA ALA A 137 6.70 18.49 21.90
C ALA A 137 5.81 19.71 21.61
N ASN A 138 4.49 19.49 21.59
CA ASN A 138 3.44 20.44 21.94
C ASN A 138 2.10 19.67 22.01
N ASN A 139 1.92 18.98 23.14
CA ASN A 139 0.68 18.77 23.91
C ASN A 139 -0.71 18.75 23.25
N ASP A 140 -0.87 18.20 22.05
CA ASP A 140 -2.16 17.64 21.63
C ASP A 140 -2.03 16.12 21.65
N THR A 141 -2.51 15.48 22.73
CA THR A 141 -2.46 14.03 22.89
C THR A 141 -3.33 13.35 21.82
N ILE A 142 -2.88 12.18 21.34
CA ILE A 142 -3.61 11.31 20.39
C ILE A 142 -5.06 11.08 20.82
N GLU A 143 -5.30 11.07 22.13
CA GLU A 143 -6.62 10.98 22.75
C GLU A 143 -7.57 12.11 22.29
N GLN A 144 -7.09 13.36 22.19
CA GLN A 144 -7.90 14.47 21.70
C GLN A 144 -8.22 14.35 20.22
N ALA A 145 -7.29 13.82 19.41
CA ALA A 145 -7.54 13.58 17.99
C ALA A 145 -8.60 12.49 17.79
N LEU A 146 -8.53 11.41 18.56
CA LEU A 146 -9.55 10.34 18.56
C LEU A 146 -10.90 10.84 19.06
N GLN A 147 -10.91 11.69 20.10
CA GLN A 147 -12.13 12.30 20.63
C GLN A 147 -12.81 13.21 19.59
N ARG A 148 -12.05 14.08 18.89
CA ARG A 148 -12.60 14.92 17.81
C ARG A 148 -13.21 14.12 16.66
N MET A 149 -12.69 12.93 16.35
CA MET A 149 -13.27 12.06 15.32
C MET A 149 -14.59 11.43 15.78
N TYR A 150 -14.70 11.08 17.06
CA TYR A 150 -15.94 10.55 17.65
C TYR A 150 -17.02 11.61 17.84
N ASP A 151 -16.64 12.84 18.16
CA ASP A 151 -17.58 13.94 18.43
C ASP A 151 -18.08 14.63 17.14
N MET A 152 -17.71 14.12 15.95
CA MET A 152 -18.15 14.65 14.65
C MET A 152 -19.41 13.98 14.08
N THR A 153 -20.10 13.15 14.87
CA THR A 153 -21.44 12.58 14.57
C THR A 153 -22.56 13.29 15.29
#